data_AF-A0A352S0E3-F1
#
_entry.id   AF-A0A352S0E3-F1
#
_cell.length_a   1.000
_cell.length_b   1.000
_cell.length_c   1.000
_cell.angle_alpha   90.00
_cell.angle_beta   90.00
_cell.angle_gamma   90.00
#
_symmetry.space_group_name_H-M   'P 1'
#
loop_
_entity.id
_entity.type
_entity.pdbx_description
1 polymer ?
#
loop_
_entity_poly.entity_id
_entity_poly.type
_entity_poly.pdbx_seq_one_letter_code
_entity_poly.pdbx_strand_id
1 'polypeptide(L)' 'AAVHVSTGGVSPQQAIKIGPGYQVPYAQRVKAEVGLPTMAVGLITEAEQAEAIIANNEADIIS' A
#
# COMPACT_ATOMS: atom_id res chain seq x y z
N ALA A 1 -1.82 4.00 -16.70
CA ALA A 1 -0.76 3.22 -16.04
C ALA A 1 -1.00 3.28 -14.53
N ALA A 2 -0.58 2.27 -13.76
CA ALA A 2 -0.69 2.25 -12.30
C ALA A 2 0.62 1.77 -11.68
N VAL A 3 0.89 2.16 -10.44
CA VAL A 3 2.08 1.74 -9.68
C VAL A 3 1.66 0.76 -8.59
N HIS A 4 2.20 -0.46 -8.63
CA HIS A 4 2.04 -1.43 -7.55
C HIS A 4 3.07 -1.13 -6.46
N VAL A 5 2.61 -0.65 -5.30
CA VAL A 5 3.50 -0.16 -4.26
C VAL A 5 3.70 -1.25 -3.21
N SER A 6 4.95 -1.70 -3.10
CA SER A 6 5.43 -2.57 -2.04
C SER A 6 6.64 -1.93 -1.36
N THR A 7 7.04 -2.51 -0.24
CA THR A 7 8.32 -2.28 0.42
C THR A 7 9.35 -3.25 -0.14
N GLY A 8 10.63 -2.96 0.13
CA GLY A 8 11.76 -3.74 -0.32
C GLY A 8 11.96 -5.05 0.45
N GLY A 9 13.23 -5.37 0.73
CA GLY A 9 13.68 -6.69 1.18
C GLY A 9 15.00 -7.11 0.52
N VAL A 10 15.64 -6.19 -0.19
CA VAL A 10 16.91 -6.40 -0.92
C VAL A 10 18.10 -6.76 0.00
N SER A 11 18.03 -6.41 1.29
CA SER A 11 19.09 -6.65 2.27
C SER A 11 18.55 -7.46 3.45
N PRO A 12 19.33 -8.44 3.96
CA PRO A 12 18.96 -9.20 5.15
C PRO A 12 19.00 -8.37 6.45
N GLN A 13 19.57 -7.16 6.41
CA GLN A 13 19.56 -6.23 7.55
C GLN A 13 18.29 -5.38 7.61
N GLN A 14 17.37 -5.54 6.65
CA GLN A 14 16.16 -4.75 6.61
C GLN A 14 15.24 -5.04 7.82
N ALA A 15 14.72 -3.98 8.43
CA ALA A 15 13.88 -4.05 9.62
C ALA A 15 12.45 -3.54 9.31
N ILE A 16 11.73 -4.28 8.48
CA ILE A 16 10.33 -3.96 8.14
C ILE A 16 9.42 -4.33 9.33
N LYS A 17 8.66 -3.36 9.82
CA LYS A 17 7.60 -3.59 10.81
C LYS A 17 6.37 -4.12 10.09
N ILE A 18 6.08 -5.40 10.27
CA ILE A 18 4.96 -6.08 9.63
C ILE A 18 3.71 -5.96 10.51
N GLY A 19 2.56 -5.71 9.88
CA GLY A 19 1.24 -5.65 10.51
C GLY A 19 0.16 -5.39 9.47
N PRO A 20 -1.14 -5.45 9.82
CA PRO A 20 -2.22 -5.15 8.88
C PRO A 20 -2.06 -3.78 8.23
N GLY A 21 -2.11 -3.72 6.90
CA GLY A 21 -1.99 -2.48 6.12
C GLY A 21 -0.61 -1.82 6.13
N TYR A 22 0.45 -2.49 6.57
CA TYR A 22 1.75 -1.83 6.82
C TYR A 22 2.40 -1.14 5.62
N GLN A 23 1.94 -1.42 4.39
CA GLN A 23 2.47 -0.78 3.17
C GLN A 23 1.54 0.29 2.58
N VAL A 24 0.30 0.41 3.09
CA VAL A 24 -0.69 1.41 2.64
C VAL A 24 -0.17 2.84 2.71
N PRO A 25 0.54 3.28 3.79
CA PRO A 25 1.06 4.64 3.85
C PRO A 25 2.05 4.98 2.71
N TYR A 26 2.77 3.99 2.17
CA TYR A 26 3.66 4.20 1.03
C TYR A 26 2.87 4.33 -0.27
N ALA A 27 1.82 3.53 -0.47
CA ALA A 27 0.93 3.65 -1.63
C ALA A 27 0.28 5.04 -1.66
N GLN A 28 -0.25 5.49 -0.52
CA GLN A 28 -0.83 6.82 -0.36
C GLN A 28 0.16 7.94 -0.69
N ARG A 29 1.40 7.83 -0.17
CA ARG A 29 2.45 8.81 -0.46
C ARG A 29 2.81 8.86 -1.94
N VAL A 30 3.03 7.71 -2.57
CA VAL A 30 3.33 7.65 -4.02
C VAL A 30 2.19 8.27 -4.82
N LYS A 31 0.94 7.92 -4.50
CA LYS A 31 -0.25 8.48 -5.16
C LYS A 31 -0.27 10.01 -5.12
N ALA A 32 -0.01 10.59 -3.94
CA ALA A 32 0.00 12.03 -3.74
C ALA A 32 1.12 12.75 -4.53
N GLU A 33 2.25 12.08 -4.75
CA GLU A 33 3.43 12.69 -5.36
C GLU A 33 3.50 12.52 -6.89
N VAL A 34 2.99 11.42 -7.45
CA VAL A 34 3.25 11.06 -8.86
C VAL A 34 2.06 11.24 -9.80
N GLY A 35 0.84 11.46 -9.28
CA GLY A 35 -0.36 11.68 -10.09
C GLY A 35 -0.82 10.44 -10.89
N LEU A 36 -0.32 9.24 -10.57
CA LEU A 36 -0.76 7.97 -11.13
C LEU A 36 -1.58 7.18 -10.10
N PRO A 37 -2.54 6.35 -10.54
CA PRO A 37 -3.19 5.37 -9.68
C PRO A 37 -2.19 4.44 -9.00
N THR A 38 -2.47 4.07 -7.75
CA THR A 38 -1.64 3.16 -6.96
C THR A 38 -2.41 1.93 -6.53
N MET A 39 -1.72 0.79 -6.48
CA MET A 39 -2.21 -0.45 -5.87
C MET A 39 -1.50 -0.68 -4.54
N ALA A 40 -2.27 -0.89 -3.48
CA ALA A 40 -1.77 -1.19 -2.15
C ALA A 40 -1.81 -2.69 -1.84
N VAL A 41 -0.85 -3.13 -1.03
CA VAL A 41 -0.73 -4.49 -0.49
C VAL A 41 -0.29 -4.40 0.97
N GLY A 42 -0.23 -5.53 1.66
CA GLY A 42 0.41 -5.65 2.97
C GLY A 42 -0.57 -6.07 4.05
N LEU A 43 -0.79 -7.39 4.16
CA LEU A 43 -1.67 -7.99 5.17
C LEU A 43 -3.05 -7.32 5.22
N ILE A 44 -3.68 -7.17 4.05
CA ILE A 44 -5.06 -6.74 3.91
C ILE A 44 -5.88 -8.01 3.69
N THR A 45 -6.62 -8.45 4.71
CA THR A 45 -7.34 -9.75 4.66
C THR A 45 -8.85 -9.60 4.77
N GLU A 46 -9.32 -8.48 5.31
CA GLU A 46 -10.75 -8.23 5.52
C GLU A 46 -11.30 -7.26 4.47
N ALA A 47 -12.53 -7.49 4.03
CA ALA A 47 -13.19 -6.66 3.03
C ALA A 47 -13.40 -5.22 3.54
N GLU A 48 -13.72 -5.06 4.82
CA GLU A 48 -13.90 -3.76 5.48
C GLU A 48 -12.59 -2.95 5.50
N GLN A 49 -11.46 -3.63 5.67
CA GLN A 49 -10.14 -2.98 5.60
C GLN A 49 -9.84 -2.50 4.18
N ALA A 50 -10.09 -3.35 3.18
CA ALA A 50 -9.89 -3.00 1.77
C ALA A 50 -10.77 -1.79 1.37
N GLU A 51 -12.05 -1.81 1.74
CA GLU A 51 -12.99 -0.72 1.47
C GLU A 51 -12.56 0.58 2.15
N ALA A 52 -12.13 0.52 3.42
CA ALA A 52 -11.65 1.71 4.13
C ALA A 52 -10.47 2.39 3.43
N ILE A 53 -9.51 1.62 2.90
CA ILE A 53 -8.35 2.13 2.17
C ILE A 53 -8.78 2.88 0.90
N ILE A 54 -9.72 2.33 0.14
CA ILE A 54 -10.26 2.97 -1.07
C ILE A 54 -11.08 4.21 -0.71
N ALA A 55 -11.98 4.10 0.26
CA ALA A 55 -12.85 5.18 0.71
C ALA A 55 -12.06 6.39 1.25
N ASN A 56 -10.93 6.13 1.93
CA ASN A 56 -10.02 7.16 2.44
C ASN A 56 -9.08 7.73 1.35
N ASN A 57 -9.19 7.26 0.10
CA ASN A 57 -8.34 7.65 -1.03
C ASN A 57 -6.84 7.35 -0.80
N GLU A 58 -6.54 6.33 0.01
CA GLU A 58 -5.17 5.92 0.33
C GLU A 58 -4.55 5.08 -0.79
N ALA A 59 -5.37 4.37 -1.57
CA ALA A 59 -4.99 3.68 -2.79
C ALA A 59 -6.18 3.63 -3.77
N ASP A 60 -5.93 3.22 -5.02
CA ASP A 60 -6.98 3.05 -6.05
C ASP A 60 -7.36 1.58 -6.25
N ILE A 61 -6.45 0.66 -5.89
CA ILE A 61 -6.61 -0.78 -6.09
C ILE A 61 -6.01 -1.51 -4.88
N ILE A 62 -6.60 -2.64 -4.51
CA ILE A 62 -6.08 -3.56 -3.48
C ILE A 62 -5.62 -4.85 -4.17
N SER A 63 -4.44 -5.36 -3.77
CA SER A 63 -3.91 -6.67 -4.22
C SER A 63 -4.33 -7.81 -3.31
#